data_AF-A0A973EWE0-F1
#
_entry.id   AF-A0A973EWE0-F1
#
_cell.length_a   1.000
_cell.length_b   1.000
_cell.length_c   1.000
_cell.angle_alpha   90.00
_cell.angle_beta   90.00
_cell.angle_gamma   90.00
#
_symmetry.space_group_name_H-M   'P 1'
#
loop_
_entity.id
_entity.type
_entity.pdbx_description
1 polymer ?
#
loop_
_entity_poly.entity_id
_entity_poly.type
_entity_poly.pdbx_seq_one_letter_code
_entity_poly.pdbx_strand_id
1 'polypeptide(L)'
;WDHSKEKEYRISYRYRNLQGNEEIFRYTGRIRKEPTGRPLRMGAMTCQYHTGFPYSPVVRNLRLKNPDILYFSGDQIYEQNGGYPIKREPEDMAILNYLGKWYMFGWVFGDIMRDIPTICTPDDHDVFQGNLWGGGGIPRPSGTASRDDIMGFTQTVRMVNVVNTTQCSHLPDPFDPAPIEQGMKVWYTSLTYGRISFAIISDRIFKSGPNLVADWEGRKDHLKAPLKDPSVIDIPELTFLGERQELFLKNWITDWKGADMKVLLSQTPFANAATHHGEQDGYLFGDLDSGGWPKKARDRALGILRKGFVFHIAGDQHIPSLIHYGIETFRDAGWCFCTPAIAVGYSRWFRPDELNIPVNNRPEHNLPNTGEYIDGFGNMNYVYAIGNPGNFAGIADRYKFQQEKSAGLGFVEFDTENRKITMESWRFLSDVANPDNESQHPGWPLTISQMDNYGREPVAYLPTLKISGDPDPVVEVINQTTGELEYILRIKGNEFTPKVFSNDRFIVRIGYPEKGLARELIDIIPDTAFGASELRIDFN
;
A
#
# COMPACT_ATOMS: atom_id res chain seq x y z
N TRP A 1 -9.25 9.10 -24.88
CA TRP A 1 -7.91 9.71 -25.01
C TRP A 1 -6.97 8.63 -25.55
N ASP A 2 -6.04 8.97 -26.44
CA ASP A 2 -5.06 8.03 -27.00
C ASP A 2 -3.85 7.98 -26.06
N HIS A 3 -3.73 6.90 -25.28
CA HIS A 3 -2.71 6.77 -24.23
C HIS A 3 -1.27 6.73 -24.76
N SER A 4 -1.12 6.46 -26.05
CA SER A 4 0.18 6.43 -26.73
C SER A 4 0.75 7.83 -27.03
N LYS A 5 -0.02 8.90 -26.78
CA LYS A 5 0.36 10.28 -27.11
C LYS A 5 0.20 11.22 -25.93
N GLU A 6 1.14 12.14 -25.82
CA GLU A 6 1.01 13.29 -24.92
C GLU A 6 -0.12 14.21 -25.39
N LYS A 7 -0.88 14.76 -24.43
CA LYS A 7 -1.97 15.69 -24.71
C LYS A 7 -1.94 16.86 -23.73
N GLU A 8 -1.75 18.06 -24.25
CA GLU A 8 -1.96 19.28 -23.46
C GLU A 8 -3.44 19.50 -23.19
N TYR A 9 -3.77 19.97 -21.98
CA TYR A 9 -5.12 20.38 -21.61
C TYR A 9 -5.12 21.76 -20.95
N ARG A 10 -6.31 22.37 -20.92
CA ARG A 10 -6.57 23.64 -20.25
C ARG A 10 -7.96 23.65 -19.63
N ILE A 11 -8.02 23.96 -18.34
CA ILE A 11 -9.24 24.28 -17.61
C ILE A 11 -9.38 25.81 -17.58
N SER A 12 -10.57 26.32 -17.89
CA SER A 12 -10.86 27.76 -17.83
C SER A 12 -11.94 28.02 -16.79
N TYR A 13 -11.60 28.77 -15.75
CA TYR A 13 -12.51 29.15 -14.68
C TYR A 13 -12.83 30.64 -14.79
N ARG A 14 -14.11 30.96 -15.01
CA ARG A 14 -14.57 32.36 -15.01
C ARG A 14 -14.88 32.75 -13.58
N TYR A 15 -14.31 33.86 -13.13
CA TYR A 15 -14.52 34.37 -11.79
C TYR A 15 -14.66 35.89 -11.82
N ARG A 16 -15.20 36.46 -10.74
CA ARG A 16 -15.18 37.91 -10.52
C ARG A 16 -14.05 38.22 -9.56
N ASN A 17 -13.16 39.12 -9.98
CA ASN A 17 -12.07 39.57 -9.12
C ASN A 17 -12.61 40.48 -7.99
N LEU A 18 -11.72 40.95 -7.11
CA LEU A 18 -12.10 41.80 -5.97
C LEU A 18 -12.71 43.14 -6.39
N GLN A 19 -12.54 43.56 -7.65
CA GLN A 19 -13.12 44.77 -8.24
C GLN A 19 -14.45 44.50 -8.97
N GLY A 20 -14.95 43.26 -8.94
CA GLY A 20 -16.20 42.86 -9.59
C GLY A 20 -16.09 42.62 -11.10
N ASN A 21 -14.88 42.77 -11.68
CA ASN A 21 -14.62 42.52 -13.09
C ASN A 21 -14.59 41.02 -13.36
N GLU A 22 -15.21 40.60 -14.46
CA GLU A 22 -15.11 39.21 -14.91
C GLU A 22 -13.73 38.94 -15.48
N GLU A 23 -13.08 37.91 -14.96
CA GLU A 23 -11.79 37.40 -15.41
C GLU A 23 -11.87 35.91 -15.71
N ILE A 24 -10.91 35.42 -16.50
CA ILE A 24 -10.77 33.99 -16.81
C ILE A 24 -9.40 33.54 -16.31
N PHE A 25 -9.40 32.73 -15.26
CA PHE A 25 -8.21 31.98 -14.85
C PHE A 25 -8.06 30.75 -15.76
N ARG A 26 -6.83 30.50 -16.22
CA ARG A 26 -6.51 29.33 -17.06
C ARG A 26 -5.50 28.47 -16.33
N TYR A 27 -5.89 27.23 -16.07
CA TYR A 27 -5.02 26.19 -15.54
C TYR A 27 -4.65 25.23 -16.66
N THR A 28 -3.36 25.02 -16.91
CA THR A 28 -2.86 24.18 -18.00
C THR A 28 -2.00 23.06 -17.46
N GLY A 29 -2.05 21.90 -18.11
CA GLY A 29 -1.18 20.77 -17.81
C GLY A 29 -1.11 19.81 -19.00
N ARG A 30 -0.46 18.67 -18.77
CA ARG A 30 -0.26 17.63 -19.79
C ARG A 30 -0.68 16.28 -19.27
N ILE A 31 -1.44 15.56 -20.08
CA ILE A 31 -1.61 14.12 -19.90
C ILE A 31 -0.44 13.47 -20.63
N ARG A 32 0.54 12.96 -19.87
CA ARG A 32 1.73 12.30 -20.42
C ARG A 32 1.34 11.03 -21.17
N LYS A 33 2.14 10.70 -22.19
CA LYS A 33 2.12 9.37 -22.81
C LYS A 33 2.43 8.32 -21.74
N GLU A 34 1.69 7.22 -21.77
CA GLU A 34 1.94 6.08 -20.89
C GLU A 34 3.35 5.48 -21.14
N PRO A 35 4.14 5.20 -20.08
CA PRO A 35 5.48 4.67 -20.23
C PRO A 35 5.43 3.20 -20.66
N THR A 36 5.78 2.93 -21.92
CA THR A 36 5.90 1.58 -22.46
C THR A 36 7.28 1.37 -23.07
N GLY A 37 7.83 0.15 -22.96
CA GLY A 37 9.17 -0.20 -23.45
C GLY A 37 10.33 0.32 -22.59
N ARG A 38 10.05 0.73 -21.35
CA ARG A 38 11.03 1.07 -20.31
C ARG A 38 10.39 0.87 -18.94
N PRO A 39 11.17 0.85 -17.83
CA PRO A 39 10.59 0.76 -16.50
C PRO A 39 9.59 1.88 -16.18
N LEU A 40 8.49 1.53 -15.50
CA LEU A 40 7.55 2.47 -14.93
C LEU A 40 8.13 3.05 -13.63
N ARG A 41 8.13 4.38 -13.49
CA ARG A 41 8.65 5.06 -12.31
C ARG A 41 7.55 5.68 -11.48
N MET A 42 7.52 5.36 -10.19
CA MET A 42 6.47 5.76 -9.27
C MET A 42 7.04 6.57 -8.12
N GLY A 43 6.50 7.77 -7.90
CA GLY A 43 6.67 8.48 -6.64
C GLY A 43 5.62 7.99 -5.65
N ALA A 44 6.05 7.32 -4.58
CA ALA A 44 5.15 6.74 -3.58
C ALA A 44 5.30 7.50 -2.26
N MET A 45 4.22 8.15 -1.84
CA MET A 45 4.21 9.21 -0.84
C MET A 45 3.11 8.96 0.20
N THR A 46 3.32 9.42 1.43
CA THR A 46 2.36 9.29 2.53
C THR A 46 2.56 10.41 3.54
N CYS A 47 1.58 10.71 4.38
CA CYS A 47 1.74 11.44 5.65
C CYS A 47 2.49 12.79 5.52
N GLN A 48 1.73 13.87 5.29
CA GLN A 48 2.24 15.23 5.17
C GLN A 48 1.91 16.10 6.37
N TYR A 49 2.60 15.85 7.48
CA TYR A 49 2.45 16.66 8.69
C TYR A 49 2.95 18.10 8.49
N HIS A 50 2.26 19.09 9.06
CA HIS A 50 2.50 20.50 8.76
C HIS A 50 3.91 21.03 9.08
N THR A 51 4.66 20.42 10.00
CA THR A 51 5.96 20.96 10.42
C THR A 51 7.00 20.91 9.31
N GLY A 52 6.86 20.01 8.33
CA GLY A 52 7.69 19.99 7.14
C GLY A 52 7.26 20.94 6.01
N PHE A 53 6.09 21.59 6.12
CA PHE A 53 5.50 22.36 5.03
C PHE A 53 6.41 23.54 4.60
N PRO A 54 6.60 23.83 3.29
CA PRO A 54 5.95 23.21 2.13
C PRO A 54 6.75 22.05 1.50
N TYR A 55 7.52 21.30 2.29
CA TYR A 55 8.22 20.08 1.86
C TYR A 55 9.15 20.27 0.65
N SER A 56 9.74 21.47 0.50
CA SER A 56 10.46 21.85 -0.72
C SER A 56 11.58 20.89 -1.14
N PRO A 57 12.39 20.32 -0.23
CA PRO A 57 13.36 19.30 -0.60
C PRO A 57 12.73 18.06 -1.27
N VAL A 58 11.65 17.53 -0.69
CA VAL A 58 10.90 16.38 -1.23
C VAL A 58 10.32 16.71 -2.60
N VAL A 59 9.67 17.88 -2.75
CA VAL A 59 9.11 18.33 -4.04
C VAL A 59 10.19 18.48 -5.11
N ARG A 60 11.36 19.04 -4.75
CA ARG A 60 12.51 19.16 -5.66
C ARG A 60 12.98 17.79 -6.12
N ASN A 61 13.17 16.86 -5.19
CA ASN A 61 13.65 15.51 -5.49
C ASN A 61 12.64 14.73 -6.34
N LEU A 62 11.35 14.85 -6.06
CA LEU A 62 10.29 14.25 -6.87
C LEU A 62 10.31 14.79 -8.31
N ARG A 63 10.51 16.09 -8.51
CA ARG A 63 10.66 16.70 -9.85
C ARG A 63 11.89 16.16 -10.59
N LEU A 64 13.03 16.05 -9.89
CA LEU A 64 14.28 15.55 -10.47
C LEU A 64 14.19 14.07 -10.86
N LYS A 65 13.54 13.23 -10.03
CA LYS A 65 13.30 11.81 -10.33
C LYS A 65 12.30 11.62 -11.49
N ASN A 66 11.48 12.63 -11.79
CA ASN A 66 10.54 12.68 -12.90
C ASN A 66 9.69 11.39 -13.03
N PRO A 67 8.83 11.09 -12.04
CA PRO A 67 7.99 9.90 -12.07
C PRO A 67 6.99 9.93 -13.23
N ASP A 68 6.47 8.76 -13.55
CA ASP A 68 5.40 8.55 -14.52
C ASP A 68 4.02 8.50 -13.87
N ILE A 69 3.98 8.13 -12.60
CA ILE A 69 2.77 8.05 -11.77
C ILE A 69 3.10 8.44 -10.33
N LEU A 70 2.15 9.05 -9.64
CA LEU A 70 2.23 9.36 -8.21
C LEU A 70 1.22 8.54 -7.43
N TYR A 71 1.57 8.20 -6.19
CA TYR A 71 0.64 7.66 -5.21
C TYR A 71 0.79 8.38 -3.88
N PHE A 72 -0.34 8.82 -3.33
CA PHE A 72 -0.46 9.33 -1.97
C PHE A 72 -1.39 8.39 -1.20
N SER A 73 -0.84 7.61 -0.27
CA SER A 73 -1.58 6.54 0.43
C SER A 73 -2.58 7.01 1.48
N GLY A 74 -2.48 8.26 1.92
CA GLY A 74 -3.24 8.76 3.05
C GLY A 74 -2.58 9.94 3.72
N ASP A 75 -3.30 10.56 4.64
CA ASP A 75 -2.82 11.65 5.48
C ASP A 75 -2.31 12.83 4.66
N GLN A 76 -3.02 13.12 3.56
CA GLN A 76 -2.81 14.34 2.78
C GLN A 76 -3.15 15.57 3.62
N ILE A 77 -3.93 15.44 4.69
CA ILE A 77 -4.01 16.48 5.71
C ILE A 77 -3.82 15.88 7.10
N TYR A 78 -3.39 16.73 8.02
CA TYR A 78 -3.59 16.52 9.45
C TYR A 78 -4.54 17.58 9.99
N GLU A 79 -5.15 17.28 11.12
CA GLU A 79 -6.08 18.12 11.86
C GLU A 79 -5.55 19.53 12.10
N GLN A 80 -4.24 19.65 12.30
CA GLN A 80 -3.53 20.88 12.65
C GLN A 80 -2.96 21.63 11.43
N ASN A 81 -3.11 21.09 10.21
CA ASN A 81 -2.56 21.73 9.02
C ASN A 81 -3.06 23.17 8.87
N GLY A 82 -2.13 24.07 8.55
CA GLY A 82 -2.38 25.51 8.45
C GLY A 82 -2.49 26.25 9.78
N GLY A 83 -2.26 25.58 10.92
CA GLY A 83 -2.42 26.17 12.25
C GLY A 83 -3.87 26.38 12.67
N TYR A 84 -4.82 25.84 11.90
CA TYR A 84 -6.25 25.94 12.19
C TYR A 84 -6.67 24.82 13.14
N PRO A 85 -7.48 25.11 14.18
CA PRO A 85 -8.09 24.05 14.98
C PRO A 85 -9.07 23.24 14.13
N ILE A 86 -9.30 22.00 14.54
CA ILE A 86 -10.35 21.15 13.96
C ILE A 86 -11.71 21.82 14.18
N LYS A 87 -12.54 21.81 13.13
CA LYS A 87 -13.97 22.06 13.26
C LYS A 87 -14.70 20.77 12.93
N ARG A 88 -15.42 20.21 13.91
CA ARG A 88 -16.28 19.03 13.72
C ARG A 88 -17.73 19.40 13.44
N GLU A 89 -18.17 20.56 13.95
CA GLU A 89 -19.53 21.05 13.82
C GLU A 89 -19.55 22.59 13.67
N PRO A 90 -20.59 23.15 13.02
CA PRO A 90 -21.60 22.45 12.22
C PRO A 90 -20.98 21.83 10.95
N GLU A 91 -21.70 20.90 10.30
CA GLU A 91 -21.22 20.09 9.17
C GLU A 91 -20.57 20.92 8.05
N ASP A 92 -21.21 22.02 7.61
CA ASP A 92 -20.67 22.85 6.54
C ASP A 92 -19.33 23.53 6.94
N MET A 93 -19.15 23.85 8.23
CA MET A 93 -17.89 24.39 8.75
C MET A 93 -16.81 23.32 8.86
N ALA A 94 -17.17 22.07 9.17
CA ALA A 94 -16.24 20.95 9.15
C ALA A 94 -15.73 20.68 7.73
N ILE A 95 -16.64 20.70 6.76
CA ILE A 95 -16.30 20.59 5.33
C ILE A 95 -15.38 21.74 4.90
N LEU A 96 -15.70 22.97 5.26
CA LEU A 96 -14.85 24.13 4.91
C LEU A 96 -13.47 24.05 5.56
N ASN A 97 -13.39 23.60 6.82
CA ASN A 97 -12.13 23.39 7.53
C ASN A 97 -11.26 22.31 6.86
N TYR A 98 -11.86 21.22 6.39
CA TYR A 98 -11.18 20.20 5.59
C TYR A 98 -10.68 20.75 4.26
N LEU A 99 -11.56 21.40 3.48
CA LEU A 99 -11.21 21.95 2.16
C LEU A 99 -10.06 22.96 2.25
N GLY A 100 -10.04 23.81 3.29
CA GLY A 100 -8.92 24.72 3.55
C GLY A 100 -7.57 24.02 3.67
N LYS A 101 -7.53 22.86 4.34
CA LYS A 101 -6.32 22.04 4.49
C LYS A 101 -5.99 21.29 3.21
N TRP A 102 -7.00 20.77 2.51
CA TRP A 102 -6.83 20.12 1.21
C TRP A 102 -6.24 21.06 0.15
N TYR A 103 -6.58 22.35 0.17
CA TYR A 103 -5.93 23.32 -0.71
C TYR A 103 -4.43 23.43 -0.48
N MET A 104 -3.94 23.26 0.75
CA MET A 104 -2.50 23.29 1.04
C MET A 104 -1.77 22.12 0.37
N PHE A 105 -2.38 20.93 0.30
CA PHE A 105 -1.86 19.81 -0.48
C PHE A 105 -1.73 20.19 -1.96
N GLY A 106 -2.80 20.77 -2.53
CA GLY A 106 -2.80 21.27 -3.90
C GLY A 106 -1.74 22.36 -4.16
N TRP A 107 -1.47 23.24 -3.20
CA TRP A 107 -0.43 24.28 -3.34
C TRP A 107 0.98 23.70 -3.45
N VAL A 108 1.26 22.60 -2.79
CA VAL A 108 2.58 21.97 -2.80
C VAL A 108 2.78 21.14 -4.06
N PHE A 109 1.83 20.24 -4.36
CA PHE A 109 2.02 19.21 -5.38
C PHE A 109 1.28 19.49 -6.69
N GLY A 110 0.40 20.49 -6.74
CA GLY A 110 -0.46 20.76 -7.91
C GLY A 110 0.32 20.94 -9.21
N ASP A 111 1.48 21.61 -9.18
CA ASP A 111 2.34 21.78 -10.35
C ASP A 111 2.89 20.47 -10.91
N ILE A 112 3.10 19.46 -10.06
CA ILE A 112 3.55 18.14 -10.49
C ILE A 112 2.34 17.31 -10.94
N MET A 113 1.27 17.29 -10.12
CA MET A 113 0.06 16.50 -10.38
C MET A 113 -0.68 16.92 -11.66
N ARG A 114 -0.52 18.16 -12.11
CA ARG A 114 -1.13 18.61 -13.38
C ARG A 114 -0.55 17.91 -14.61
N ASP A 115 0.65 17.34 -14.49
CA ASP A 115 1.39 16.69 -15.56
C ASP A 115 1.56 15.18 -15.35
N ILE A 116 1.25 14.65 -14.17
CA ILE A 116 1.53 13.25 -13.81
C ILE A 116 0.25 12.61 -13.27
N PRO A 117 -0.23 11.48 -13.85
CA PRO A 117 -1.30 10.70 -13.25
C PRO A 117 -1.02 10.43 -11.77
N THR A 118 -2.00 10.71 -10.93
CA THR A 118 -1.85 10.66 -9.48
C THR A 118 -2.98 9.81 -8.92
N ILE A 119 -2.64 8.87 -8.05
CA ILE A 119 -3.57 8.10 -7.23
C ILE A 119 -3.55 8.72 -5.84
N CYS A 120 -4.69 9.18 -5.34
CA CYS A 120 -4.84 9.58 -3.94
C CYS A 120 -5.88 8.70 -3.25
N THR A 121 -5.57 8.28 -2.03
CA THR A 121 -6.49 7.57 -1.14
C THR A 121 -6.50 8.25 0.22
N PRO A 122 -7.66 8.40 0.89
CA PRO A 122 -7.72 8.90 2.24
C PRO A 122 -7.25 7.86 3.25
N ASP A 123 -6.78 8.36 4.39
CA ASP A 123 -6.57 7.62 5.63
C ASP A 123 -7.33 8.30 6.80
N ASP A 124 -6.99 7.96 8.04
CA ASP A 124 -7.64 8.39 9.27
C ASP A 124 -7.63 9.91 9.49
N HIS A 125 -6.48 10.57 9.32
CA HIS A 125 -6.37 12.00 9.58
C HIS A 125 -7.18 12.84 8.58
N ASP A 126 -7.40 12.33 7.37
CA ASP A 126 -8.21 13.01 6.35
C ASP A 126 -9.68 13.17 6.75
N VAL A 127 -10.18 12.28 7.62
CA VAL A 127 -11.52 12.38 8.23
C VAL A 127 -11.49 12.96 9.65
N PHE A 128 -10.37 13.59 10.03
CA PHE A 128 -10.10 14.17 11.35
C PHE A 128 -10.18 13.15 12.49
N GLN A 129 -9.54 12.00 12.33
CA GLN A 129 -9.36 11.01 13.40
C GLN A 129 -7.89 10.62 13.50
N GLY A 130 -7.36 10.48 14.72
CA GLY A 130 -5.97 10.06 14.90
C GLY A 130 -5.71 8.56 14.64
N ASN A 131 -6.80 7.77 14.58
CA ASN A 131 -6.84 6.37 14.16
C ASN A 131 -8.25 6.06 13.61
N LEU A 132 -8.36 5.15 12.64
CA LEU A 132 -9.64 4.80 12.00
C LEU A 132 -9.84 3.29 11.89
N TRP A 133 -10.88 2.82 12.57
CA TRP A 133 -11.55 1.54 12.27
C TRP A 133 -12.96 1.85 11.80
N GLY A 134 -13.17 1.83 10.48
CA GLY A 134 -14.38 2.38 9.86
C GLY A 134 -15.65 1.57 10.13
N GLY A 135 -15.53 0.30 10.54
CA GLY A 135 -16.66 -0.55 10.92
C GLY A 135 -17.74 -0.67 9.84
N GLY A 136 -17.38 -0.54 8.56
CA GLY A 136 -18.34 -0.59 7.46
C GLY A 136 -19.17 0.70 7.28
N GLY A 137 -18.69 1.83 7.78
CA GLY A 137 -19.34 3.14 7.59
C GLY A 137 -20.29 3.54 8.73
N ILE A 138 -20.27 2.83 9.86
CA ILE A 138 -21.13 3.17 11.00
C ILE A 138 -20.70 4.49 11.67
N PRO A 139 -21.62 5.21 12.34
CA PRO A 139 -21.25 6.37 13.14
C PRO A 139 -20.58 5.92 14.44
N ARG A 140 -19.64 6.72 14.95
CA ARG A 140 -19.15 6.53 16.32
C ARG A 140 -20.28 6.77 17.34
N PRO A 141 -20.23 6.09 18.51
CA PRO A 141 -21.12 6.42 19.61
C PRO A 141 -21.01 7.89 20.03
N SER A 142 -22.15 8.50 20.40
CA SER A 142 -22.18 9.90 20.86
C SER A 142 -21.25 10.13 22.05
N GLY A 143 -20.60 11.29 22.10
CA GLY A 143 -19.67 11.66 23.16
C GLY A 143 -18.27 11.02 23.06
N THR A 144 -17.96 10.29 21.98
CA THR A 144 -16.65 9.62 21.79
C THR A 144 -15.73 10.31 20.77
N ALA A 145 -16.08 11.51 20.29
CA ALA A 145 -15.35 12.24 19.25
C ALA A 145 -13.88 12.58 19.59
N SER A 146 -13.49 12.53 20.86
CA SER A 146 -12.12 12.77 21.34
C SER A 146 -11.35 11.49 21.65
N ARG A 147 -11.90 10.32 21.30
CA ARG A 147 -11.26 9.02 21.50
C ARG A 147 -10.84 8.47 20.15
N ASP A 148 -9.56 8.15 19.99
CA ASP A 148 -9.05 7.54 18.76
C ASP A 148 -8.93 6.02 18.88
N ASP A 149 -9.77 5.36 19.67
CA ASP A 149 -9.74 3.90 19.91
C ASP A 149 -11.13 3.26 19.82
N ILE A 150 -12.04 3.93 19.09
CA ILE A 150 -13.45 3.53 18.93
C ILE A 150 -13.78 3.37 17.45
N MET A 151 -14.44 2.26 17.13
CA MET A 151 -14.96 1.95 15.79
C MET A 151 -16.01 2.98 15.32
N GLY A 152 -15.97 3.30 14.03
CA GLY A 152 -16.91 4.17 13.33
C GLY A 152 -16.34 5.55 13.00
N PHE A 153 -17.17 6.35 12.32
CA PHE A 153 -16.84 7.71 11.88
C PHE A 153 -17.37 8.77 12.84
N THR A 154 -16.51 9.73 13.20
CA THR A 154 -16.87 10.88 14.05
C THR A 154 -17.58 11.96 13.24
N GLN A 155 -17.13 12.18 12.01
CA GLN A 155 -17.74 13.15 11.09
C GLN A 155 -18.99 12.58 10.46
N THR A 156 -19.88 13.47 10.00
CA THR A 156 -21.06 13.05 9.25
C THR A 156 -20.68 12.37 7.94
N VAL A 157 -21.55 11.49 7.45
CA VAL A 157 -21.35 10.82 6.15
C VAL A 157 -21.20 11.80 4.99
N ARG A 158 -21.82 12.98 5.05
CA ARG A 158 -21.66 14.03 4.02
C ARG A 158 -20.25 14.61 4.04
N MET A 159 -19.67 14.89 5.21
CA MET A 159 -18.29 15.35 5.29
C MET A 159 -17.32 14.25 4.81
N VAL A 160 -17.49 13.01 5.26
CA VAL A 160 -16.65 11.88 4.79
C VAL A 160 -16.78 11.68 3.28
N ASN A 161 -17.97 11.83 2.71
CA ASN A 161 -18.16 11.77 1.27
C ASN A 161 -17.50 12.95 0.53
N VAL A 162 -17.34 14.13 1.15
CA VAL A 162 -16.51 15.20 0.57
C VAL A 162 -15.06 14.73 0.49
N VAL A 163 -14.51 14.16 1.57
CA VAL A 163 -13.15 13.59 1.59
C VAL A 163 -12.98 12.54 0.50
N ASN A 164 -13.87 11.54 0.43
CA ASN A 164 -13.83 10.50 -0.61
C ASN A 164 -13.91 11.11 -2.02
N THR A 165 -14.71 12.16 -2.22
CA THR A 165 -14.85 12.80 -3.54
C THR A 165 -13.60 13.58 -3.92
N THR A 166 -13.05 14.41 -3.03
CA THR A 166 -11.85 15.20 -3.32
C THR A 166 -10.61 14.32 -3.54
N GLN A 167 -10.52 13.22 -2.80
CA GLN A 167 -9.37 12.31 -2.83
C GLN A 167 -9.49 11.25 -3.94
N CYS A 168 -10.68 10.74 -4.27
CA CYS A 168 -10.80 9.53 -5.09
C CYS A 168 -11.69 9.65 -6.33
N SER A 169 -12.40 10.75 -6.56
CA SER A 169 -13.33 10.86 -7.71
C SER A 169 -12.68 10.84 -9.09
N HIS A 170 -11.35 10.96 -9.16
CA HIS A 170 -10.56 10.87 -10.38
C HIS A 170 -10.07 9.44 -10.68
N LEU A 171 -10.24 8.51 -9.73
CA LEU A 171 -9.92 7.10 -9.94
C LEU A 171 -10.94 6.47 -10.90
N PRO A 172 -10.63 5.30 -11.50
CA PRO A 172 -11.63 4.50 -12.19
C PRO A 172 -12.86 4.22 -11.31
N ASP A 173 -13.99 3.94 -11.94
CA ASP A 173 -15.22 3.65 -11.20
C ASP A 173 -14.99 2.51 -10.18
N PRO A 174 -15.61 2.57 -8.99
CA PRO A 174 -15.43 1.53 -7.98
C PRO A 174 -15.86 0.16 -8.50
N PHE A 175 -15.16 -0.91 -8.09
CA PHE A 175 -15.51 -2.28 -8.48
C PHE A 175 -16.96 -2.63 -8.14
N ASP A 176 -17.39 -2.18 -6.97
CA ASP A 176 -18.79 -2.23 -6.55
C ASP A 176 -19.12 -0.88 -5.88
N PRO A 177 -19.90 0.00 -6.55
CA PRO A 177 -20.18 1.35 -6.09
C PRO A 177 -21.31 1.41 -5.06
N ALA A 178 -21.90 0.28 -4.63
CA ALA A 178 -23.00 0.29 -3.67
C ALA A 178 -22.57 0.99 -2.36
N PRO A 179 -23.34 1.96 -1.86
CA PRO A 179 -22.99 2.63 -0.62
C PRO A 179 -23.03 1.64 0.56
N ILE A 180 -22.29 1.97 1.61
CA ILE A 180 -22.31 1.22 2.87
C ILE A 180 -23.15 1.95 3.92
N GLU A 181 -22.99 1.62 5.20
CA GLU A 181 -23.78 2.21 6.28
C GLU A 181 -23.79 3.75 6.21
N GLN A 182 -24.91 4.31 6.65
CA GLN A 182 -25.23 5.75 6.53
C GLN A 182 -25.28 6.30 5.08
N GLY A 183 -25.21 5.45 4.06
CA GLY A 183 -25.12 5.90 2.66
C GLY A 183 -23.72 6.39 2.27
N MET A 184 -22.68 5.93 2.98
CA MET A 184 -21.30 6.32 2.69
C MET A 184 -20.81 5.73 1.36
N LYS A 185 -20.16 6.54 0.54
CA LYS A 185 -19.57 6.11 -0.73
C LYS A 185 -18.29 5.32 -0.49
N VAL A 186 -18.02 4.36 -1.37
CA VAL A 186 -16.77 3.60 -1.45
C VAL A 186 -16.06 3.88 -2.78
N TRP A 187 -14.76 3.60 -2.85
CA TRP A 187 -13.91 3.99 -3.99
C TRP A 187 -12.90 2.93 -4.45
N TYR A 188 -12.85 1.76 -3.82
CA TYR A 188 -11.86 0.72 -4.16
C TYR A 188 -12.05 0.24 -5.61
N THR A 189 -10.94 0.13 -6.34
CA THR A 189 -10.92 -0.13 -7.78
C THR A 189 -9.55 -0.63 -8.23
N SER A 190 -9.38 -0.84 -9.54
CA SER A 190 -8.08 -1.14 -10.14
C SER A 190 -7.73 -0.16 -11.27
N LEU A 191 -6.43 0.03 -11.50
CA LEU A 191 -5.88 0.81 -12.60
C LEU A 191 -4.75 0.03 -13.26
N THR A 192 -4.80 -0.16 -14.58
CA THR A 192 -3.65 -0.66 -15.35
C THR A 192 -2.96 0.50 -16.04
N TYR A 193 -1.68 0.74 -15.72
CA TYR A 193 -0.87 1.82 -16.28
C TYR A 193 0.61 1.42 -16.35
N GLY A 194 1.26 1.66 -17.48
CA GLY A 194 2.65 1.28 -17.73
C GLY A 194 2.86 -0.24 -17.69
N ARG A 195 1.84 -1.01 -18.09
CA ARG A 195 1.76 -2.47 -17.95
C ARG A 195 1.85 -2.98 -16.50
N ILE A 196 1.57 -2.14 -15.51
CA ILE A 196 1.41 -2.56 -14.11
C ILE A 196 -0.07 -2.44 -13.74
N SER A 197 -0.64 -3.48 -13.14
CA SER A 197 -1.99 -3.44 -12.59
C SER A 197 -1.93 -3.10 -11.10
N PHE A 198 -2.56 -2.00 -10.72
CA PHE A 198 -2.68 -1.53 -9.35
C PHE A 198 -4.06 -1.89 -8.80
N ALA A 199 -4.12 -2.61 -7.67
CA ALA A 199 -5.31 -2.65 -6.83
C ALA A 199 -5.25 -1.49 -5.83
N ILE A 200 -6.32 -0.70 -5.76
CA ILE A 200 -6.43 0.48 -4.92
C ILE A 200 -7.56 0.22 -3.92
N ILE A 201 -7.23 0.05 -2.65
CA ILE A 201 -8.17 -0.37 -1.59
C ILE A 201 -8.12 0.54 -0.38
N SER A 202 -9.07 0.38 0.54
CA SER A 202 -8.94 0.89 1.90
C SER A 202 -8.82 -0.23 2.92
N ASP A 203 -7.77 -0.24 3.73
CA ASP A 203 -7.64 -1.14 4.86
C ASP A 203 -8.25 -0.59 6.17
N ARG A 204 -8.86 0.61 6.11
CA ARG A 204 -9.52 1.29 7.24
C ARG A 204 -11.04 1.17 7.24
N ILE A 205 -11.69 1.36 6.08
CA ILE A 205 -13.15 1.58 5.98
C ILE A 205 -13.97 0.42 6.58
N PHE A 206 -13.51 -0.82 6.39
CA PHE A 206 -14.22 -2.03 6.84
C PHE A 206 -13.63 -2.63 8.12
N LYS A 207 -12.51 -2.08 8.60
CA LYS A 207 -11.77 -2.64 9.72
C LYS A 207 -12.60 -2.60 11.00
N SER A 208 -12.63 -3.70 11.73
CA SER A 208 -13.23 -3.81 13.06
C SER A 208 -12.42 -3.01 14.07
N GLY A 209 -13.08 -2.39 15.04
CA GLY A 209 -12.39 -1.59 16.06
C GLY A 209 -11.94 -2.40 17.28
N PRO A 210 -10.88 -1.93 17.96
CA PRO A 210 -10.30 -2.61 19.12
C PRO A 210 -11.26 -2.63 20.32
N ASN A 211 -12.21 -1.70 20.37
CA ASN A 211 -13.24 -1.63 21.40
C ASN A 211 -14.22 -2.82 21.40
N LEU A 212 -14.13 -3.73 20.42
CA LEU A 212 -14.89 -4.98 20.40
C LEU A 212 -14.24 -6.09 21.24
N VAL A 213 -12.93 -5.98 21.51
CA VAL A 213 -12.14 -7.03 22.17
C VAL A 213 -11.35 -6.54 23.38
N ALA A 214 -11.09 -5.24 23.47
CA ALA A 214 -10.30 -4.67 24.55
C ALA A 214 -11.07 -4.68 25.89
N ASP A 215 -10.51 -5.40 26.87
CA ASP A 215 -10.97 -5.45 28.27
C ASP A 215 -9.96 -4.82 29.25
N TRP A 216 -8.87 -4.24 28.72
CA TRP A 216 -7.81 -3.61 29.51
C TRP A 216 -8.02 -2.10 29.73
N GLU A 217 -7.28 -1.56 30.70
CA GLU A 217 -7.31 -0.13 31.03
C GLU A 217 -6.50 0.72 30.04
N GLY A 218 -6.97 1.95 29.81
CA GLY A 218 -6.31 2.93 28.95
C GLY A 218 -6.78 2.87 27.50
N ARG A 219 -5.85 3.12 26.57
CA ARG A 219 -6.07 3.08 25.12
C ARG A 219 -6.38 1.66 24.66
N LYS A 220 -7.53 1.46 24.04
CA LYS A 220 -8.04 0.13 23.65
C LYS A 220 -7.29 -0.51 22.49
N ASP A 221 -6.61 0.28 21.68
CA ASP A 221 -5.75 -0.14 20.58
C ASP A 221 -4.31 -0.47 21.01
N HIS A 222 -3.90 -0.02 22.19
CA HIS A 222 -2.54 -0.20 22.68
C HIS A 222 -2.45 -1.46 23.54
N LEU A 223 -1.88 -2.52 22.98
CA LEU A 223 -1.50 -3.70 23.75
C LEU A 223 -0.09 -3.48 24.33
N LYS A 224 0.02 -3.33 25.66
CA LYS A 224 1.29 -3.02 26.35
C LYS A 224 2.08 -4.26 26.79
N ALA A 225 1.42 -5.42 26.85
CA ALA A 225 2.02 -6.67 27.29
C ALA A 225 1.34 -7.84 26.55
N PRO A 226 2.01 -9.00 26.45
CA PRO A 226 1.40 -10.20 25.88
C PRO A 226 0.10 -10.58 26.61
N LEU A 227 -0.92 -10.98 25.84
CA LEU A 227 -2.15 -11.54 26.39
C LEU A 227 -1.90 -12.99 26.83
N LYS A 228 -2.60 -13.42 27.90
CA LYS A 228 -2.60 -14.82 28.33
C LYS A 228 -3.14 -15.75 27.24
N ASP A 229 -4.15 -15.28 26.53
CA ASP A 229 -4.75 -15.94 25.38
C ASP A 229 -4.87 -14.93 24.23
N PRO A 230 -4.00 -15.00 23.21
CA PRO A 230 -4.08 -14.11 22.04
C PRO A 230 -5.34 -14.29 21.20
N SER A 231 -6.08 -15.41 21.35
CA SER A 231 -7.28 -15.66 20.54
C SER A 231 -8.43 -14.70 20.84
N VAL A 232 -8.42 -14.04 22.01
CA VAL A 232 -9.46 -13.08 22.42
C VAL A 232 -9.47 -11.81 21.56
N ILE A 233 -8.35 -11.49 20.91
CA ILE A 233 -8.25 -10.37 19.96
C ILE A 233 -8.33 -10.84 18.49
N ASP A 234 -8.56 -12.12 18.22
CA ASP A 234 -8.63 -12.68 16.86
C ASP A 234 -9.85 -13.62 16.71
N ILE A 235 -11.02 -13.08 17.08
CA ILE A 235 -12.32 -13.76 17.02
C ILE A 235 -12.90 -13.73 15.59
N PRO A 236 -13.74 -14.72 15.20
CA PRO A 236 -14.23 -14.87 13.82
C PRO A 236 -14.98 -13.67 13.24
N GLU A 237 -15.63 -12.86 14.08
CA GLU A 237 -16.45 -11.72 13.69
C GLU A 237 -15.63 -10.50 13.27
N LEU A 238 -14.33 -10.48 13.58
CA LEU A 238 -13.46 -9.36 13.22
C LEU A 238 -13.16 -9.33 11.72
N THR A 239 -13.25 -8.13 11.18
CA THR A 239 -13.06 -7.83 9.76
C THR A 239 -11.85 -6.91 9.58
N PHE A 240 -11.11 -7.13 8.49
CA PHE A 240 -10.05 -6.22 8.04
C PHE A 240 -10.47 -5.47 6.76
N LEU A 241 -10.36 -6.10 5.60
CA LEU A 241 -10.70 -5.47 4.31
C LEU A 241 -12.21 -5.48 4.00
N GLY A 242 -12.98 -6.35 4.65
CA GLY A 242 -14.40 -6.57 4.34
C GLY A 242 -14.62 -7.46 3.11
N GLU A 243 -15.73 -8.19 3.10
CA GLU A 243 -16.03 -9.21 2.09
C GLU A 243 -16.04 -8.65 0.66
N ARG A 244 -16.53 -7.42 0.48
CA ARG A 244 -16.63 -6.78 -0.84
C ARG A 244 -15.26 -6.46 -1.44
N GLN A 245 -14.29 -6.01 -0.64
CA GLN A 245 -12.92 -5.81 -1.12
C GLN A 245 -12.18 -7.14 -1.29
N GLU A 246 -12.40 -8.13 -0.43
CA GLU A 246 -11.84 -9.48 -0.64
C GLU A 246 -12.36 -10.11 -1.94
N LEU A 247 -13.64 -9.93 -2.27
CA LEU A 247 -14.21 -10.36 -3.54
C LEU A 247 -13.59 -9.61 -4.72
N PHE A 248 -13.44 -8.29 -4.62
CA PHE A 248 -12.71 -7.49 -5.60
C PHE A 248 -11.30 -8.04 -5.83
N LEU A 249 -10.52 -8.26 -4.77
CA LEU A 249 -9.15 -8.77 -4.87
C LEU A 249 -9.10 -10.15 -5.51
N LYS A 250 -10.03 -11.06 -5.19
CA LYS A 250 -10.15 -12.39 -5.83
C LYS A 250 -10.39 -12.29 -7.34
N ASN A 251 -11.20 -11.34 -7.80
CA ASN A 251 -11.43 -11.09 -9.23
C ASN A 251 -10.23 -10.38 -9.88
N TRP A 252 -9.63 -9.43 -9.16
CA TRP A 252 -8.51 -8.65 -9.69
C TRP A 252 -7.24 -9.48 -9.88
N ILE A 253 -6.91 -10.42 -8.99
CA ILE A 253 -5.71 -11.26 -9.16
C ILE A 253 -5.78 -12.14 -10.41
N THR A 254 -6.97 -12.45 -10.93
CA THR A 254 -7.15 -13.26 -12.14
C THR A 254 -7.21 -12.43 -13.43
N ASP A 255 -7.45 -11.13 -13.35
CA ASP A 255 -7.40 -10.24 -14.52
C ASP A 255 -5.98 -9.76 -14.82
N TRP A 256 -5.38 -10.31 -15.87
CA TRP A 256 -4.03 -9.96 -16.34
C TRP A 256 -4.03 -9.13 -17.61
N LYS A 257 -5.19 -8.61 -18.05
CA LYS A 257 -5.29 -7.87 -19.30
C LYS A 257 -4.45 -6.60 -19.26
N GLY A 258 -3.51 -6.50 -20.20
CA GLY A 258 -2.59 -5.37 -20.35
C GLY A 258 -1.55 -5.25 -19.24
N ALA A 259 -1.42 -6.23 -18.34
CA ALA A 259 -0.57 -6.15 -17.17
C ALA A 259 0.51 -7.24 -17.13
N ASP A 260 1.70 -6.85 -16.68
CA ASP A 260 2.88 -7.67 -16.48
C ASP A 260 3.16 -7.95 -15.00
N MET A 261 2.84 -7.00 -14.12
CA MET A 261 2.96 -7.16 -12.68
C MET A 261 1.73 -6.63 -11.97
N LYS A 262 1.58 -7.04 -10.70
CA LYS A 262 0.50 -6.63 -9.83
C LYS A 262 1.03 -5.95 -8.59
N VAL A 263 0.41 -4.83 -8.24
CA VAL A 263 0.76 -4.01 -7.09
C VAL A 263 -0.49 -3.69 -6.28
N LEU A 264 -0.43 -3.88 -4.96
CA LEU A 264 -1.45 -3.41 -4.02
C LEU A 264 -1.05 -2.05 -3.48
N LEU A 265 -2.03 -1.15 -3.39
CA LEU A 265 -1.93 0.17 -2.77
C LEU A 265 -2.94 0.24 -1.61
N SER A 266 -2.45 0.37 -0.36
CA SER A 266 -3.27 0.62 0.84
C SER A 266 -2.63 1.64 1.78
N GLN A 267 -3.31 1.95 2.88
CA GLN A 267 -2.88 2.93 3.88
C GLN A 267 -1.76 2.37 4.76
N THR A 268 -1.92 1.16 5.29
CA THR A 268 -1.01 0.56 6.29
C THR A 268 -0.31 -0.70 5.76
N PRO A 269 0.93 -0.97 6.19
CA PRO A 269 1.52 -2.29 5.98
C PRO A 269 0.72 -3.34 6.78
N PHE A 270 0.53 -4.52 6.20
CA PHE A 270 -0.17 -5.65 6.82
C PHE A 270 0.69 -6.41 7.84
N ALA A 271 1.32 -5.65 8.74
CA ALA A 271 2.19 -6.09 9.81
C ALA A 271 2.19 -5.05 10.94
N ASN A 272 2.47 -5.48 12.18
CA ASN A 272 2.81 -4.56 13.26
C ASN A 272 4.33 -4.35 13.28
N ALA A 273 4.80 -3.32 12.56
CA ALA A 273 6.22 -3.07 12.38
C ALA A 273 6.84 -2.21 13.50
N ALA A 274 6.07 -1.42 14.23
CA ALA A 274 6.61 -0.56 15.28
C ALA A 274 6.60 -1.25 16.66
N THR A 275 7.63 -1.00 17.47
CA THR A 275 7.70 -1.40 18.88
C THR A 275 7.61 -0.23 19.84
N HIS A 276 7.84 1.01 19.36
CA HIS A 276 7.74 2.22 20.19
C HIS A 276 7.00 3.33 19.46
N HIS A 277 6.18 4.08 20.19
CA HIS A 277 5.18 4.98 19.65
C HIS A 277 5.18 6.32 20.40
N GLY A 278 5.24 7.42 19.66
CA GLY A 278 5.11 8.80 20.14
C GLY A 278 6.37 9.34 20.83
N GLU A 279 6.88 8.60 21.80
CA GLU A 279 8.07 8.92 22.58
C GLU A 279 9.14 7.85 22.40
N GLN A 280 10.41 8.23 22.61
CA GLN A 280 11.54 7.32 22.45
C GLN A 280 11.38 6.05 23.31
N ASP A 281 10.87 6.14 24.53
CA ASP A 281 10.68 4.98 25.42
C ASP A 281 9.21 4.50 25.48
N GLY A 282 8.38 4.94 24.53
CA GLY A 282 6.96 4.60 24.45
C GLY A 282 6.69 3.19 23.93
N TYR A 283 7.20 2.16 24.60
CA TYR A 283 7.05 0.76 24.18
C TYR A 283 5.59 0.31 24.09
N LEU A 284 5.25 -0.37 23.00
CA LEU A 284 4.00 -1.11 22.81
C LEU A 284 4.31 -2.52 22.32
N PHE A 285 3.63 -3.51 22.91
CA PHE A 285 3.73 -4.90 22.47
C PHE A 285 2.99 -5.12 21.14
N GLY A 286 1.85 -4.45 20.94
CA GLY A 286 1.14 -4.43 19.67
C GLY A 286 0.21 -3.23 19.55
N ASP A 287 0.05 -2.73 18.33
CA ASP A 287 -0.84 -1.63 17.97
C ASP A 287 -1.94 -2.17 17.05
N LEU A 288 -3.17 -2.24 17.58
CA LEU A 288 -4.34 -2.74 16.84
C LEU A 288 -4.76 -1.80 15.70
N ASP A 289 -4.18 -0.60 15.61
CA ASP A 289 -4.37 0.27 14.47
C ASP A 289 -3.54 -0.17 13.25
N SER A 290 -2.43 -0.89 13.45
CA SER A 290 -1.61 -1.42 12.35
C SER A 290 -2.38 -2.43 11.48
N GLY A 291 -1.95 -2.60 10.23
CA GLY A 291 -2.51 -3.63 9.33
C GLY A 291 -2.16 -5.07 9.73
N GLY A 292 -1.39 -5.27 10.82
CA GLY A 292 -1.11 -6.60 11.37
C GLY A 292 -2.28 -7.23 12.13
N TRP A 293 -3.33 -6.47 12.41
CA TRP A 293 -4.51 -6.91 13.17
C TRP A 293 -5.82 -6.52 12.45
N PRO A 294 -6.88 -7.34 12.47
CA PRO A 294 -6.97 -8.70 13.06
C PRO A 294 -6.23 -9.76 12.23
N LYS A 295 -5.53 -10.68 12.90
CA LYS A 295 -4.59 -11.61 12.26
C LYS A 295 -5.26 -12.53 11.23
N LYS A 296 -6.34 -13.25 11.57
CA LYS A 296 -7.01 -14.16 10.62
C LYS A 296 -7.51 -13.43 9.37
N ALA A 297 -8.05 -12.23 9.54
CA ALA A 297 -8.53 -11.42 8.43
C ALA A 297 -7.38 -10.92 7.55
N ARG A 298 -6.28 -10.49 8.16
CA ARG A 298 -5.02 -10.14 7.48
C ARG A 298 -4.45 -11.33 6.70
N ASP A 299 -4.41 -12.52 7.29
CA ASP A 299 -3.88 -13.73 6.67
C ASP A 299 -4.73 -14.16 5.46
N ARG A 300 -6.07 -14.04 5.54
CA ARG A 300 -6.96 -14.25 4.38
C ARG A 300 -6.65 -13.28 3.24
N ALA A 301 -6.46 -11.99 3.53
CA ALA A 301 -6.14 -10.99 2.52
C ALA A 301 -4.80 -11.32 1.82
N LEU A 302 -3.75 -11.60 2.58
CA LEU A 302 -2.46 -11.99 2.01
C LEU A 302 -2.50 -13.33 1.28
N GLY A 303 -3.34 -14.26 1.72
CA GLY A 303 -3.59 -15.52 1.03
C GLY A 303 -4.16 -15.32 -0.37
N ILE A 304 -4.99 -14.29 -0.58
CA ILE A 304 -5.46 -13.88 -1.92
C ILE A 304 -4.32 -13.23 -2.70
N LEU A 305 -3.63 -12.26 -2.09
CA LEU A 305 -2.61 -11.45 -2.76
C LEU A 305 -1.39 -12.26 -3.21
N ARG A 306 -0.91 -13.22 -2.39
CA ARG A 306 0.24 -14.07 -2.76
C ARG A 306 -0.03 -14.86 -4.04
N LYS A 307 -1.28 -15.31 -4.28
CA LYS A 307 -1.70 -16.05 -5.48
C LYS A 307 -1.54 -15.25 -6.78
N GLY A 308 -1.42 -13.93 -6.71
CA GLY A 308 -1.17 -13.05 -7.85
C GLY A 308 0.25 -12.48 -7.92
N PHE A 309 1.20 -12.96 -7.09
CA PHE A 309 2.56 -12.43 -6.97
C PHE A 309 2.58 -10.91 -6.72
N VAL A 310 1.70 -10.45 -5.82
CA VAL A 310 1.43 -9.03 -5.61
C VAL A 310 2.49 -8.38 -4.71
N PHE A 311 3.08 -7.29 -5.19
CA PHE A 311 3.90 -6.39 -4.39
C PHE A 311 3.04 -5.34 -3.68
N HIS A 312 3.33 -4.99 -2.43
CA HIS A 312 2.53 -4.06 -1.64
C HIS A 312 3.25 -2.73 -1.40
N ILE A 313 2.57 -1.60 -1.59
CA ILE A 313 3.05 -0.26 -1.21
C ILE A 313 2.05 0.36 -0.23
N ALA A 314 2.56 0.83 0.90
CA ALA A 314 1.76 1.41 1.98
C ALA A 314 2.45 2.63 2.65
N GLY A 315 1.76 3.23 3.63
CA GLY A 315 2.19 4.39 4.40
C GLY A 315 1.82 4.28 5.90
N ASP A 316 1.26 5.35 6.48
CA ASP A 316 0.78 5.51 7.88
C ASP A 316 1.84 5.39 9.00
N GLN A 317 2.68 4.36 8.96
CA GLN A 317 3.49 3.96 10.11
C GLN A 317 4.59 4.96 10.48
N HIS A 318 4.89 5.95 9.62
CA HIS A 318 5.92 6.97 9.83
C HIS A 318 7.34 6.42 10.06
N ILE A 319 7.56 5.15 9.73
CA ILE A 319 8.85 4.50 9.76
C ILE A 319 9.00 3.73 8.44
N PRO A 320 9.85 4.18 7.50
CA PRO A 320 10.00 3.47 6.25
C PRO A 320 10.52 2.06 6.52
N SER A 321 9.92 1.06 5.87
CA SER A 321 10.24 -0.34 6.12
C SER A 321 10.11 -1.20 4.86
N LEU A 322 11.03 -2.15 4.68
CA LEU A 322 10.89 -3.26 3.73
C LEU A 322 10.60 -4.54 4.51
N ILE A 323 9.40 -5.09 4.33
CA ILE A 323 8.93 -6.25 5.07
C ILE A 323 8.46 -7.30 4.07
N HIS A 324 8.92 -8.53 4.24
CA HIS A 324 8.39 -9.68 3.51
C HIS A 324 7.46 -10.46 4.44
N TYR A 325 6.18 -10.53 4.06
CA TYR A 325 5.15 -11.14 4.86
C TYR A 325 5.25 -12.67 4.90
N GLY A 326 4.87 -13.24 6.04
CA GLY A 326 4.59 -14.67 6.20
C GLY A 326 3.15 -14.92 6.67
N ILE A 327 2.60 -16.07 6.27
CA ILE A 327 1.30 -16.62 6.68
C ILE A 327 1.53 -17.97 7.39
N GLU A 328 2.05 -18.97 6.66
CA GLU A 328 2.34 -20.31 7.18
C GLU A 328 3.78 -20.39 7.70
N THR A 329 4.71 -19.81 6.94
CA THR A 329 6.13 -19.66 7.30
C THR A 329 6.60 -18.24 7.00
N PHE A 330 7.79 -17.88 7.49
CA PHE A 330 8.42 -16.63 7.08
C PHE A 330 8.57 -16.56 5.56
N ARG A 331 8.34 -15.36 5.00
CA ARG A 331 8.59 -15.04 3.58
C ARG A 331 7.77 -15.88 2.58
N ASP A 332 6.64 -16.45 2.97
CA ASP A 332 5.80 -17.26 2.07
C ASP A 332 4.74 -16.45 1.31
N ALA A 333 4.63 -15.14 1.56
CA ALA A 333 3.68 -14.21 0.94
C ALA A 333 4.40 -13.05 0.21
N GLY A 334 3.77 -11.88 0.07
CA GLY A 334 4.30 -10.76 -0.72
C GLY A 334 5.28 -9.86 0.04
N TRP A 335 6.09 -9.10 -0.70
CA TRP A 335 6.87 -7.99 -0.16
C TRP A 335 6.02 -6.73 0.01
N CYS A 336 6.35 -5.93 1.02
CA CYS A 336 5.78 -4.63 1.29
C CYS A 336 6.85 -3.56 1.45
N PHE A 337 6.62 -2.43 0.81
CA PHE A 337 7.32 -1.19 1.08
C PHE A 337 6.39 -0.19 1.77
N CYS A 338 6.62 0.01 3.08
CA CYS A 338 6.07 1.18 3.78
C CYS A 338 6.98 2.36 3.44
N THR A 339 6.42 3.32 2.71
CA THR A 339 7.17 4.49 2.24
C THR A 339 7.50 5.44 3.40
N PRO A 340 8.58 6.23 3.31
CA PRO A 340 8.82 7.28 4.29
C PRO A 340 7.69 8.31 4.24
N ALA A 341 7.23 8.76 5.39
CA ALA A 341 6.34 9.90 5.47
C ALA A 341 7.00 11.13 4.85
N ILE A 342 6.24 11.95 4.11
CA ILE A 342 6.71 13.23 3.57
C ILE A 342 7.21 14.09 4.74
N ALA A 343 6.44 14.13 5.83
CA ALA A 343 6.85 14.74 7.07
C ALA A 343 6.17 14.01 8.24
N VAL A 344 6.98 13.58 9.21
CA VAL A 344 6.53 12.81 10.37
C VAL A 344 5.93 13.73 11.42
N GLY A 345 4.65 13.49 11.75
CA GLY A 345 3.99 14.04 12.93
C GLY A 345 4.25 13.19 14.16
N TYR A 346 3.85 11.93 14.09
CA TYR A 346 3.95 10.95 15.18
C TYR A 346 5.12 10.00 14.97
N SER A 347 6.19 10.09 15.77
CA SER A 347 7.36 9.21 15.59
C SER A 347 7.07 7.79 16.05
N ARG A 348 7.56 6.81 15.28
CA ARG A 348 7.59 5.41 15.66
C ARG A 348 9.00 4.85 15.49
N TRP A 349 9.32 3.79 16.23
CA TRP A 349 10.58 3.06 16.15
C TRP A 349 10.33 1.55 16.10
N PHE A 350 11.22 0.83 15.44
CA PHE A 350 11.33 -0.63 15.51
C PHE A 350 12.70 -1.00 16.09
N ARG A 351 12.69 -1.43 17.35
CA ARG A 351 13.90 -1.73 18.13
C ARG A 351 13.84 -3.11 18.81
N PRO A 352 13.53 -4.19 18.09
CA PRO A 352 13.46 -5.53 18.66
C PRO A 352 14.79 -6.00 19.27
N ASP A 353 15.93 -5.59 18.70
CA ASP A 353 17.25 -6.00 19.18
C ASP A 353 17.51 -5.43 20.58
N GLU A 354 17.14 -4.17 20.84
CA GLU A 354 17.22 -3.53 22.17
C GLU A 354 16.30 -4.20 23.20
N LEU A 355 15.19 -4.78 22.73
CA LEU A 355 14.23 -5.52 23.55
C LEU A 355 14.64 -6.98 23.77
N ASN A 356 15.77 -7.43 23.20
CA ASN A 356 16.21 -8.83 23.18
C ASN A 356 15.16 -9.79 22.60
N ILE A 357 14.35 -9.32 21.64
CA ILE A 357 13.45 -10.19 20.89
C ILE A 357 14.32 -11.10 20.00
N PRO A 358 14.13 -12.44 20.03
CA PRO A 358 14.90 -13.35 19.20
C PRO A 358 14.80 -12.99 17.71
N VAL A 359 15.95 -12.96 17.06
CA VAL A 359 16.09 -12.68 15.63
C VAL A 359 16.69 -13.88 14.92
N ASN A 360 16.01 -14.35 13.88
CA ASN A 360 16.54 -15.40 13.00
C ASN A 360 16.85 -14.81 11.62
N ASN A 361 17.76 -15.45 10.88
CA ASN A 361 17.98 -15.20 9.45
C ASN A 361 18.15 -13.71 9.09
N ARG A 362 18.94 -12.95 9.85
CA ARG A 362 19.24 -11.54 9.55
C ARG A 362 19.78 -11.40 8.11
N PRO A 363 19.34 -10.39 7.33
CA PRO A 363 19.87 -10.15 5.99
C PRO A 363 21.39 -10.00 5.96
N GLU A 364 22.00 -10.24 4.80
CA GLU A 364 23.46 -10.22 4.61
C GLU A 364 24.12 -8.90 5.03
N HIS A 365 23.45 -7.76 4.83
CA HIS A 365 23.96 -6.45 5.25
C HIS A 365 24.06 -6.29 6.78
N ASN A 366 23.48 -7.22 7.56
CA ASN A 366 23.63 -7.32 9.01
C ASN A 366 23.28 -6.03 9.78
N LEU A 367 22.28 -5.28 9.28
CA LEU A 367 21.88 -4.02 9.91
C LEU A 367 21.09 -4.31 11.20
N PRO A 368 21.15 -3.45 12.23
CA PRO A 368 20.32 -3.59 13.42
C PRO A 368 18.83 -3.64 13.09
N ASN A 369 18.04 -4.33 13.93
CA ASN A 369 16.59 -4.44 13.82
C ASN A 369 16.11 -5.00 12.47
N THR A 370 16.81 -6.02 11.95
CA THR A 370 16.46 -6.71 10.70
C THR A 370 16.57 -8.22 10.88
N GLY A 371 15.81 -8.99 10.08
CA GLY A 371 15.67 -10.44 10.21
C GLY A 371 14.22 -10.88 10.36
N GLU A 372 14.05 -12.15 10.72
CA GLU A 372 12.76 -12.78 10.97
C GLU A 372 12.31 -12.54 12.41
N TYR A 373 11.17 -11.86 12.55
CA TYR A 373 10.54 -11.52 13.82
C TYR A 373 9.06 -11.92 13.82
N ILE A 374 8.56 -12.30 15.00
CA ILE A 374 7.13 -12.49 15.23
C ILE A 374 6.61 -11.24 15.94
N ASP A 375 5.62 -10.56 15.34
CA ASP A 375 5.05 -9.35 15.93
C ASP A 375 4.06 -9.66 17.08
N GLY A 376 3.54 -8.62 17.74
CA GLY A 376 2.63 -8.75 18.89
C GLY A 376 1.33 -9.50 18.61
N PHE A 377 0.98 -9.71 17.33
CA PHE A 377 -0.22 -10.46 16.92
C PHE A 377 0.11 -11.88 16.47
N GLY A 378 1.39 -12.27 16.49
CA GLY A 378 1.84 -13.57 16.01
C GLY A 378 2.09 -13.61 14.50
N ASN A 379 2.18 -12.47 13.81
CA ASN A 379 2.51 -12.47 12.39
C ASN A 379 4.01 -12.68 12.18
N MET A 380 4.34 -13.52 11.21
CA MET A 380 5.71 -13.75 10.79
C MET A 380 6.12 -12.67 9.80
N ASN A 381 7.11 -11.86 10.17
CA ASN A 381 7.63 -10.77 9.34
C ASN A 381 9.13 -10.92 9.18
N TYR A 382 9.60 -10.92 7.93
CA TYR A 382 11.01 -10.71 7.64
C TYR A 382 11.25 -9.24 7.35
N VAL A 383 11.84 -8.53 8.30
CA VAL A 383 12.18 -7.12 8.17
C VAL A 383 13.56 -7.02 7.52
N TYR A 384 13.61 -6.62 6.25
CA TYR A 384 14.86 -6.46 5.52
C TYR A 384 15.55 -5.15 5.87
N ALA A 385 14.80 -4.05 5.86
CA ALA A 385 15.33 -2.72 6.13
C ALA A 385 14.32 -1.86 6.91
N ILE A 386 14.84 -0.98 7.76
CA ILE A 386 14.06 -0.09 8.60
C ILE A 386 14.75 1.27 8.76
N GLY A 387 14.04 2.37 8.53
CA GLY A 387 14.55 3.71 8.76
C GLY A 387 14.15 4.27 10.12
N ASN A 388 14.71 3.74 11.20
CA ASN A 388 14.51 4.31 12.54
C ASN A 388 14.98 5.77 12.60
N PRO A 389 14.23 6.67 13.27
CA PRO A 389 14.63 8.06 13.40
C PRO A 389 15.84 8.23 14.32
N GLY A 390 16.63 9.26 14.02
CA GLY A 390 17.75 9.72 14.84
C GLY A 390 17.29 10.55 16.04
N ASN A 391 18.23 11.27 16.65
CA ASN A 391 17.92 12.17 17.75
C ASN A 391 17.49 13.54 17.22
N PHE A 392 16.19 13.83 17.31
CA PHE A 392 15.60 15.10 16.87
C PHE A 392 15.33 16.10 18.02
N ALA A 393 15.77 15.81 19.25
CA ALA A 393 15.56 16.70 20.38
C ALA A 393 16.30 18.04 20.21
N GLY A 394 15.60 19.14 20.46
CA GLY A 394 16.18 20.49 20.40
C GLY A 394 16.47 21.04 18.99
N ILE A 395 16.14 20.30 17.92
CA ILE A 395 16.33 20.78 16.55
C ILE A 395 15.25 21.80 16.19
N ALA A 396 15.64 23.07 16.09
CA ALA A 396 14.74 24.16 15.73
C ALA A 396 14.51 24.27 14.20
N ASP A 397 15.48 23.86 13.38
CA ASP A 397 15.33 23.88 11.93
C ASP A 397 14.36 22.78 11.49
N ARG A 398 13.21 23.20 10.94
CA ARG A 398 12.13 22.28 10.59
C ARG A 398 12.51 21.19 9.58
N TYR A 399 13.47 21.42 8.69
CA TYR A 399 13.86 20.43 7.68
C TYR A 399 14.90 19.45 8.23
N LYS A 400 15.84 19.93 9.06
CA LYS A 400 16.71 19.04 9.83
C LYS A 400 15.91 18.21 10.83
N PHE A 401 14.87 18.79 11.42
CA PHE A 401 13.95 18.07 12.30
C PHE A 401 13.28 16.91 11.56
N GLN A 402 12.77 17.15 10.34
CA GLN A 402 12.14 16.11 9.53
C GLN A 402 13.15 15.07 9.01
N GLN A 403 14.36 15.48 8.64
CA GLN A 403 15.46 14.58 8.31
C GLN A 403 15.75 13.57 9.44
N GLU A 404 15.89 14.06 10.67
CA GLU A 404 16.16 13.21 11.84
C GLU A 404 14.96 12.35 12.25
N LYS A 405 13.74 12.72 11.85
CA LYS A 405 12.53 11.91 12.06
C LYS A 405 12.31 10.83 10.99
N SER A 406 13.28 10.58 10.10
CA SER A 406 13.16 9.63 8.98
C SER A 406 12.10 9.99 7.94
N ALA A 407 11.74 11.28 7.84
CA ALA A 407 10.88 11.74 6.76
C ALA A 407 11.61 11.72 5.41
N GLY A 408 10.87 11.72 4.31
CA GLY A 408 11.46 11.79 2.99
C GLY A 408 10.56 11.40 1.83
N LEU A 409 11.12 10.68 0.86
CA LEU A 409 10.49 10.32 -0.40
C LEU A 409 10.66 8.83 -0.70
N GLY A 410 9.54 8.13 -0.89
CA GLY A 410 9.52 6.79 -1.46
C GLY A 410 9.54 6.83 -2.99
N PHE A 411 10.33 5.97 -3.61
CA PHE A 411 10.34 5.82 -5.06
C PHE A 411 10.42 4.36 -5.45
N VAL A 412 9.68 3.96 -6.48
CA VAL A 412 9.67 2.58 -6.96
C VAL A 412 9.84 2.57 -8.48
N GLU A 413 10.74 1.74 -8.98
CA GLU A 413 10.89 1.46 -10.41
C GLU A 413 10.45 0.02 -10.71
N PHE A 414 9.52 -0.14 -11.64
CA PHE A 414 9.02 -1.44 -12.10
C PHE A 414 9.56 -1.73 -13.50
N ASP A 415 10.54 -2.63 -13.58
CA ASP A 415 11.10 -3.09 -14.84
C ASP A 415 10.27 -4.28 -15.38
N THR A 416 9.29 -3.97 -16.23
CA THR A 416 8.37 -4.95 -16.83
C THR A 416 9.06 -5.93 -17.76
N GLU A 417 10.21 -5.57 -18.34
CA GLU A 417 10.98 -6.45 -19.22
C GLU A 417 11.74 -7.49 -18.40
N ASN A 418 12.38 -7.06 -17.31
CA ASN A 418 13.18 -7.95 -16.47
C ASN A 418 12.41 -8.58 -15.31
N ARG A 419 11.16 -8.19 -15.09
CA ARG A 419 10.32 -8.61 -13.96
C ARG A 419 10.96 -8.29 -12.60
N LYS A 420 11.52 -7.08 -12.50
CA LYS A 420 12.20 -6.57 -11.29
C LYS A 420 11.48 -5.35 -10.73
N ILE A 421 11.54 -5.21 -9.41
CA ILE A 421 10.97 -4.09 -8.66
C ILE A 421 12.10 -3.52 -7.81
N THR A 422 12.45 -2.25 -8.02
CA THR A 422 13.47 -1.53 -7.25
C THR A 422 12.80 -0.52 -6.34
N MET A 423 13.01 -0.65 -5.04
CA MET A 423 12.50 0.27 -4.02
C MET A 423 13.64 1.17 -3.52
N GLU A 424 13.33 2.46 -3.42
CA GLU A 424 14.23 3.50 -2.92
C GLU A 424 13.54 4.29 -1.81
N SER A 425 14.28 4.61 -0.75
CA SER A 425 13.78 5.38 0.39
C SER A 425 14.72 6.54 0.69
N TRP A 426 14.43 7.69 0.10
CA TRP A 426 15.27 8.89 0.18
C TRP A 426 14.98 9.68 1.44
N ARG A 427 16.04 10.16 2.11
CA ARG A 427 15.89 11.03 3.29
C ARG A 427 15.46 12.43 2.88
N PHE A 428 14.81 13.16 3.80
CA PHE A 428 14.19 14.47 3.56
C PHE A 428 15.10 15.49 2.86
N LEU A 429 16.37 15.61 3.27
CA LEU A 429 17.34 16.58 2.76
C LEU A 429 18.27 16.04 1.67
N SER A 430 18.06 14.82 1.19
CA SER A 430 18.92 14.18 0.17
C SER A 430 18.97 14.96 -1.16
N ASP A 431 20.04 14.75 -1.95
CA ASP A 431 20.13 15.23 -3.33
C ASP A 431 20.08 14.06 -4.31
N VAL A 432 18.89 13.76 -4.85
CA VAL A 432 18.69 12.60 -5.75
C VAL A 432 19.52 12.66 -7.04
N ALA A 433 20.01 13.84 -7.42
CA ALA A 433 20.87 14.02 -8.59
C ALA A 433 22.33 13.65 -8.34
N ASN A 434 22.78 13.72 -7.08
CA ASN A 434 24.15 13.42 -6.66
C ASN A 434 24.12 12.61 -5.35
N PRO A 435 23.62 11.36 -5.38
CA PRO A 435 23.45 10.57 -4.17
C PRO A 435 24.79 10.21 -3.53
N ASP A 436 24.82 10.26 -2.21
CA ASP A 436 25.85 9.68 -1.35
C ASP A 436 25.27 8.52 -0.50
N ASN A 437 26.11 7.95 0.37
CA ASN A 437 25.71 6.81 1.21
C ASN A 437 24.63 7.16 2.26
N GLU A 438 24.42 8.44 2.58
CA GLU A 438 23.43 8.89 3.57
C GLU A 438 22.15 9.44 2.90
N SER A 439 22.12 9.46 1.57
CA SER A 439 21.00 9.99 0.80
C SER A 439 19.74 9.12 0.92
N GLN A 440 19.90 7.82 1.16
CA GLN A 440 18.81 6.89 1.45
C GLN A 440 18.84 6.39 2.90
N HIS A 441 17.72 5.83 3.35
CA HIS A 441 17.67 5.12 4.63
C HIS A 441 18.50 3.82 4.54
N PRO A 442 19.07 3.32 5.66
CA PRO A 442 19.89 2.12 5.66
C PRO A 442 19.15 0.90 5.10
N GLY A 443 19.80 0.15 4.20
CA GLY A 443 19.24 -1.04 3.55
C GLY A 443 18.55 -0.77 2.20
N TRP A 444 18.40 0.49 1.80
CA TRP A 444 17.96 0.86 0.45
C TRP A 444 19.15 1.33 -0.42
N PRO A 445 19.04 1.22 -1.76
CA PRO A 445 17.94 0.63 -2.51
C PRO A 445 17.95 -0.91 -2.45
N LEU A 446 16.77 -1.53 -2.58
CA LEU A 446 16.62 -2.98 -2.75
C LEU A 446 15.93 -3.26 -4.09
N THR A 447 16.43 -4.27 -4.82
CA THR A 447 15.75 -4.80 -6.01
C THR A 447 15.34 -6.25 -5.77
N ILE A 448 14.07 -6.56 -6.00
CA ILE A 448 13.49 -7.90 -5.92
C ILE A 448 13.00 -8.37 -7.30
N SER A 449 12.85 -9.68 -7.45
CA SER A 449 12.13 -10.29 -8.56
C SER A 449 10.61 -10.26 -8.30
N GLN A 450 9.79 -10.19 -9.35
CA GLN A 450 8.34 -10.43 -9.25
C GLN A 450 8.03 -11.76 -8.55
N MET A 451 8.86 -12.78 -8.83
CA MET A 451 8.70 -14.13 -8.26
C MET A 451 8.87 -14.16 -6.73
N ASP A 452 9.57 -13.18 -6.15
CA ASP A 452 9.80 -13.12 -4.71
C ASP A 452 8.52 -12.77 -3.92
N ASN A 453 7.43 -12.38 -4.60
CA ASN A 453 6.13 -12.10 -3.98
C ASN A 453 5.23 -13.36 -3.81
N TYR A 454 5.78 -14.55 -4.09
CA TYR A 454 5.17 -15.83 -3.74
C TYR A 454 6.26 -16.78 -3.26
N GLY A 455 6.58 -16.73 -1.97
CA GLY A 455 7.67 -17.50 -1.40
C GLY A 455 7.34 -18.86 -0.80
N ARG A 456 6.12 -19.41 -0.91
CA ARG A 456 5.88 -20.78 -0.42
C ARG A 456 6.84 -21.77 -1.09
N GLU A 457 7.39 -22.66 -0.27
CA GLU A 457 8.28 -23.73 -0.71
C GLU A 457 7.48 -24.82 -1.43
N PRO A 458 7.91 -25.25 -2.62
CA PRO A 458 7.20 -26.29 -3.35
C PRO A 458 7.43 -27.68 -2.77
N VAL A 459 6.36 -28.48 -2.78
CA VAL A 459 6.42 -29.92 -2.50
C VAL A 459 6.82 -30.70 -3.75
N ALA A 460 6.40 -30.21 -4.92
CA ALA A 460 6.66 -30.81 -6.21
C ALA A 460 6.53 -29.77 -7.34
N TYR A 461 6.77 -30.20 -8.58
CA TYR A 461 6.73 -29.37 -9.78
C TYR A 461 5.87 -30.03 -10.86
N LEU A 462 5.11 -29.22 -11.60
CA LEU A 462 4.46 -29.68 -12.82
C LEU A 462 5.46 -29.76 -13.98
N PRO A 463 5.15 -30.47 -15.08
CA PRO A 463 6.01 -30.51 -16.25
C PRO A 463 6.37 -29.11 -16.73
N THR A 464 7.60 -28.95 -17.23
CA THR A 464 8.05 -27.69 -17.82
C THR A 464 7.20 -27.38 -19.05
N LEU A 465 6.51 -26.25 -19.02
CA LEU A 465 5.69 -25.77 -20.12
C LEU A 465 6.62 -25.16 -21.17
N LYS A 466 6.58 -25.68 -22.39
CA LYS A 466 7.26 -25.14 -23.58
C LYS A 466 6.20 -24.61 -24.54
N ILE A 467 6.05 -23.30 -24.62
CA ILE A 467 4.92 -22.65 -25.29
C ILE A 467 5.38 -22.08 -26.64
N SER A 468 4.70 -22.43 -27.72
CA SER A 468 4.92 -21.86 -29.05
C SER A 468 3.83 -20.83 -29.35
N GLY A 469 4.23 -19.56 -29.54
CA GLY A 469 3.33 -18.43 -29.73
C GLY A 469 3.98 -17.10 -29.29
N ASP A 470 3.15 -16.07 -29.09
CA ASP A 470 3.57 -14.78 -28.53
C ASP A 470 4.28 -14.95 -27.16
N PRO A 471 5.24 -14.09 -26.81
CA PRO A 471 5.87 -14.14 -25.49
C PRO A 471 4.90 -13.80 -24.35
N ASP A 472 5.27 -14.19 -23.14
CA ASP A 472 4.63 -13.81 -21.87
C ASP A 472 3.14 -14.23 -21.76
N PRO A 473 2.78 -15.50 -21.97
CA PRO A 473 1.44 -15.99 -21.68
C PRO A 473 1.14 -15.92 -20.18
N VAL A 474 -0.14 -15.90 -19.84
CA VAL A 474 -0.62 -16.04 -18.47
C VAL A 474 -0.81 -17.52 -18.17
N VAL A 475 -0.23 -17.98 -17.06
CA VAL A 475 -0.34 -19.34 -16.55
C VAL A 475 -1.13 -19.31 -15.25
N GLU A 476 -2.26 -20.02 -15.24
CA GLU A 476 -3.11 -20.26 -14.07
C GLU A 476 -2.98 -21.73 -13.66
N VAL A 477 -2.70 -21.97 -12.38
CA VAL A 477 -2.52 -23.30 -11.79
C VAL A 477 -3.59 -23.52 -10.74
N ILE A 478 -4.42 -24.55 -10.94
CA ILE A 478 -5.55 -24.88 -10.07
C ILE A 478 -5.34 -26.30 -9.56
N ASN A 479 -5.46 -26.50 -8.25
CA ASN A 479 -5.51 -27.83 -7.66
C ASN A 479 -6.84 -28.48 -8.07
N GLN A 480 -6.78 -29.55 -8.85
CA GLN A 480 -7.96 -30.18 -9.41
C GLN A 480 -8.78 -30.91 -8.35
N THR A 481 -8.14 -31.37 -7.27
CA THR A 481 -8.80 -32.07 -6.16
C THR A 481 -9.65 -31.11 -5.33
N THR A 482 -9.11 -29.93 -5.01
CA THR A 482 -9.78 -28.95 -4.14
C THR A 482 -10.57 -27.89 -4.90
N GLY A 483 -10.26 -27.69 -6.18
CA GLY A 483 -10.76 -26.58 -6.98
C GLY A 483 -10.12 -25.23 -6.64
N GLU A 484 -9.10 -25.21 -5.77
CA GLU A 484 -8.45 -23.98 -5.37
C GLU A 484 -7.43 -23.50 -6.41
N LEU A 485 -7.47 -22.20 -6.70
CA LEU A 485 -6.38 -21.51 -7.40
C LEU A 485 -5.12 -21.56 -6.54
N GLU A 486 -4.04 -22.16 -7.04
CA GLU A 486 -2.72 -22.13 -6.39
C GLU A 486 -2.03 -20.80 -6.66
N TYR A 487 -2.04 -20.36 -7.92
CA TYR A 487 -1.65 -19.02 -8.37
C TYR A 487 -1.99 -18.80 -9.84
N ILE A 488 -1.90 -17.53 -10.22
CA ILE A 488 -1.92 -17.07 -11.60
C ILE A 488 -0.84 -16.01 -11.81
N LEU A 489 -0.12 -16.10 -12.93
CA LEU A 489 1.02 -15.24 -13.23
C LEU A 489 1.18 -15.06 -14.73
N ARG A 490 1.47 -13.83 -15.18
CA ARG A 490 2.09 -13.63 -16.51
C ARG A 490 3.57 -13.98 -16.44
N ILE A 491 3.96 -15.05 -17.11
CA ILE A 491 5.35 -15.51 -17.09
C ILE A 491 6.24 -14.61 -17.97
N LYS A 492 7.56 -14.71 -17.80
CA LYS A 492 8.54 -14.10 -18.69
C LYS A 492 9.00 -15.13 -19.72
N GLY A 493 8.89 -14.79 -21.00
CA GLY A 493 9.23 -15.67 -22.12
C GLY A 493 8.15 -16.73 -22.36
N ASN A 494 8.59 -17.88 -22.86
CA ASN A 494 7.74 -18.97 -23.35
C ASN A 494 8.02 -20.30 -22.65
N GLU A 495 8.71 -20.24 -21.52
CA GLU A 495 9.10 -21.41 -20.73
C GLU A 495 8.85 -21.15 -19.25
N PHE A 496 8.17 -22.08 -18.60
CA PHE A 496 7.87 -21.98 -17.17
C PHE A 496 7.68 -23.36 -16.56
N THR A 497 8.25 -23.60 -15.40
CA THR A 497 8.06 -24.82 -14.61
C THR A 497 7.21 -24.47 -13.39
N PRO A 498 5.90 -24.80 -13.41
CA PRO A 498 5.02 -24.47 -12.30
C PRO A 498 5.43 -25.23 -11.04
N LYS A 499 5.62 -24.50 -9.95
CA LYS A 499 5.79 -25.08 -8.61
C LYS A 499 4.42 -25.38 -7.99
N VAL A 500 4.28 -26.43 -7.20
CA VAL A 500 3.01 -26.79 -6.52
C VAL A 500 3.25 -27.28 -5.09
N PHE A 501 2.19 -27.30 -4.28
CA PHE A 501 2.27 -27.42 -2.82
C PHE A 501 1.59 -28.68 -2.27
N SER A 502 1.24 -29.61 -3.16
CA SER A 502 0.75 -30.94 -2.83
C SER A 502 1.10 -31.92 -3.97
N ASN A 503 0.85 -33.21 -3.75
CA ASN A 503 0.99 -34.26 -4.76
C ASN A 503 -0.35 -34.55 -5.48
N ASP A 504 -1.29 -33.61 -5.43
CA ASP A 504 -2.59 -33.74 -6.11
C ASP A 504 -2.45 -33.69 -7.64
N ARG A 505 -3.57 -33.82 -8.34
CA ARG A 505 -3.66 -33.50 -9.77
C ARG A 505 -3.96 -32.02 -9.95
N PHE A 506 -3.50 -31.44 -11.06
CA PHE A 506 -3.65 -30.02 -11.34
C PHE A 506 -4.26 -29.78 -12.71
N ILE A 507 -5.04 -28.70 -12.78
CA ILE A 507 -5.44 -28.05 -14.02
C ILE A 507 -4.46 -26.91 -14.27
N VAL A 508 -3.90 -26.85 -15.49
CA VAL A 508 -3.04 -25.75 -15.94
C VAL A 508 -3.72 -25.07 -17.10
N ARG A 509 -4.05 -23.79 -16.94
CA ARG A 509 -4.58 -22.94 -18.00
C ARG A 509 -3.52 -21.96 -18.46
N ILE A 510 -3.34 -21.89 -19.77
CA ILE A 510 -2.31 -21.05 -20.41
C ILE A 510 -3.04 -20.18 -21.42
N GLY A 511 -2.78 -18.88 -21.47
CA GLY A 511 -3.47 -18.03 -22.43
C GLY A 511 -2.96 -16.60 -22.57
N TYR A 512 -3.56 -15.89 -23.52
CA TYR A 512 -3.33 -14.47 -23.80
C TYR A 512 -4.65 -13.73 -23.59
N PRO A 513 -4.88 -13.12 -22.42
CA PRO A 513 -6.12 -12.41 -22.11
C PRO A 513 -6.49 -11.34 -23.14
N GLU A 514 -5.50 -10.69 -23.73
CA GLU A 514 -5.66 -9.66 -24.76
C GLU A 514 -6.28 -10.20 -26.05
N LYS A 515 -6.07 -11.49 -26.35
CA LYS A 515 -6.56 -12.15 -27.55
C LYS A 515 -7.79 -13.02 -27.30
N GLY A 516 -8.20 -13.19 -26.04
CA GLY A 516 -9.25 -14.15 -25.67
C GLY A 516 -8.88 -15.60 -26.00
N LEU A 517 -7.58 -15.92 -26.02
CA LEU A 517 -7.06 -17.25 -26.36
C LEU A 517 -6.60 -17.96 -25.10
N ALA A 518 -7.02 -19.22 -24.92
CA ALA A 518 -6.57 -20.07 -23.84
C ALA A 518 -6.49 -21.55 -24.27
N ARG A 519 -5.70 -22.32 -23.52
CA ARG A 519 -5.62 -23.77 -23.54
C ARG A 519 -5.69 -24.26 -22.10
N GLU A 520 -6.42 -25.34 -21.89
CA GLU A 520 -6.57 -25.99 -20.58
C GLU A 520 -5.99 -27.39 -20.67
N LEU A 521 -5.15 -27.73 -19.70
CA LEU A 521 -4.58 -29.05 -19.50
C LEU A 521 -5.10 -29.58 -18.16
N ILE A 522 -5.64 -30.80 -18.16
CA ILE A 522 -6.22 -31.43 -16.97
C ILE A 522 -5.42 -32.66 -16.57
N ASP A 523 -5.63 -33.15 -15.35
CA ASP A 523 -5.01 -34.35 -14.81
C ASP A 523 -3.48 -34.33 -14.80
N ILE A 524 -2.88 -33.12 -14.74
CA ILE A 524 -1.43 -32.97 -14.69
C ILE A 524 -0.91 -33.45 -13.33
N ILE A 525 0.03 -34.38 -13.38
CA ILE A 525 0.63 -34.99 -12.19
C ILE A 525 1.97 -34.29 -11.91
N PRO A 526 2.23 -33.89 -10.66
CA PRO A 526 3.50 -33.30 -10.28
C PRO A 526 4.60 -34.36 -10.07
N ASP A 527 5.85 -33.92 -10.19
CA ASP A 527 7.05 -34.69 -9.88
C ASP A 527 7.90 -33.92 -8.85
N THR A 528 8.54 -34.62 -7.92
CA THR A 528 9.39 -33.97 -6.91
C THR A 528 10.69 -33.44 -7.51
N ALA A 529 11.14 -33.96 -8.65
CA ALA A 529 12.29 -33.46 -9.38
C ALA A 529 11.91 -32.28 -10.28
N PHE A 530 12.60 -31.15 -10.09
CA PHE A 530 12.46 -29.97 -10.95
C PHE A 530 12.82 -30.33 -12.40
N GLY A 531 11.91 -30.04 -13.34
CA GLY A 531 12.15 -30.29 -14.77
C GLY A 531 12.14 -31.76 -15.18
N ALA A 532 11.52 -32.65 -14.39
CA ALA A 532 11.46 -34.09 -14.69
C ALA A 532 10.81 -34.44 -16.03
N SER A 533 9.87 -33.62 -16.50
CA SER A 533 9.16 -33.79 -17.76
C SER A 533 8.82 -32.44 -18.40
N GLU A 534 8.39 -32.47 -19.67
CA GLU A 534 7.97 -31.30 -20.43
C GLU A 534 6.60 -31.50 -21.08
N LEU A 535 5.86 -30.41 -21.24
CA LEU A 535 4.64 -30.33 -22.04
C LEU A 535 4.82 -29.24 -23.09
N ARG A 536 4.53 -29.57 -24.36
CA ARG A 536 4.58 -28.62 -25.47
C ARG A 536 3.18 -28.15 -25.81
N ILE A 537 2.99 -26.83 -25.82
CA ILE A 537 1.69 -26.19 -26.07
C ILE A 537 1.85 -25.25 -27.25
N ASP A 538 1.05 -25.44 -28.29
CA ASP A 538 1.09 -24.62 -29.51
C ASP A 538 -0.14 -23.70 -29.61
N PHE A 539 0.14 -22.41 -29.80
CA PHE A 539 -0.84 -21.35 -30.02
C PHE A 539 -0.76 -20.76 -31.44
N ASN A 540 0.15 -21.23 -32.29
CA ASN A 540 0.28 -20.77 -33.68
C ASN A 540 -0.84 -21.28 -34.59
#